data_AF-B1FTH7-F1
#
_entry.id   AF-B1FTH7-F1
#
_cell.length_a   1.000
_cell.length_b   1.000
_cell.length_c   1.000
_cell.angle_alpha   90.00
_cell.angle_beta   90.00
_cell.angle_gamma   90.00
#
_symmetry.space_group_name_H-M   'P 1'
#
loop_
_entity.id
_entity.type
_entity.pdbx_description
1 polymer ?
#
loop_
_entity_poly.entity_id
_entity_poly.type
_entity_poly.pdbx_seq_one_letter_code
_entity_poly.pdbx_strand_id
1 'polypeptide(L)'
;MRKAQSPRFICRTVSSGNRVPGNFCPEAAAMVAEQTLPARTAQALQKMSPARQVEAVSTMVRQDNLTGDFARALLTATPASMRVDAAHGHVSPPDCVRRLGRIVQRLTALQQDAECLRSRHDGNLLLLTLAAGWARGWVRDAVIAQWLQARRPDYAAVLERLVQDADYAIVPGRRMKIAYEVAGGMVAAAHRSKGRKKRCL
;
A
#
# COMPACT_ATOMS: atom_id res chain seq x y z
N MET A 1 7.43 7.63 -26.59
CA MET A 1 7.70 6.99 -25.28
C MET A 1 6.93 7.73 -24.20
N ARG A 2 5.91 7.10 -23.58
CA ARG A 2 5.13 7.74 -22.51
C ARG A 2 5.94 7.72 -21.23
N LYS A 3 6.27 8.89 -20.68
CA LYS A 3 6.97 9.02 -19.39
C LYS A 3 6.15 8.31 -18.31
N ALA A 4 6.76 7.38 -17.61
CA ALA A 4 6.16 6.76 -16.43
C ALA A 4 5.91 7.85 -15.39
N GLN A 5 4.64 8.17 -15.14
CA GLN A 5 4.25 9.07 -14.07
C GLN A 5 4.42 8.31 -12.76
N SER A 6 5.24 8.88 -11.86
CA SER A 6 5.35 8.36 -10.50
C SER A 6 3.99 8.40 -9.79
N PRO A 7 3.66 7.39 -8.97
CA PRO A 7 2.47 7.44 -8.14
C PRO A 7 2.60 8.63 -7.18
N ARG A 8 1.67 9.58 -7.29
CA ARG A 8 1.58 10.72 -6.37
C ARG A 8 1.03 10.22 -5.04
N PHE A 9 1.93 9.80 -4.16
CA PHE A 9 1.59 9.59 -2.76
C PHE A 9 1.11 10.90 -2.15
N ILE A 10 0.09 10.80 -1.30
CA ILE A 10 -0.46 11.89 -0.51
C ILE A 10 0.66 12.40 0.40
N CYS A 11 1.17 13.61 0.15
CA CYS A 11 2.03 14.27 1.13
C CYS A 11 1.13 14.76 2.28
N ARG A 12 1.12 14.03 3.41
CA ARG A 12 0.65 14.57 4.69
C ARG A 12 1.64 15.65 5.13
N THR A 13 1.58 16.83 4.53
CA THR A 13 2.41 17.97 4.95
C THR A 13 1.79 18.60 6.18
N VAL A 14 2.52 18.58 7.29
CA VAL A 14 2.26 19.41 8.46
C VAL A 14 2.74 20.83 8.13
N SER A 15 1.85 21.69 7.60
CA SER A 15 1.79 23.15 7.81
C SER A 15 1.27 23.96 6.62
N SER A 16 0.42 24.92 7.00
CA SER A 16 0.14 26.23 6.40
C SER A 16 -0.37 26.32 4.97
N GLY A 17 -1.70 26.23 4.83
CA GLY A 17 -2.43 26.83 3.71
C GLY A 17 -3.67 26.04 3.31
N ASN A 18 -4.63 25.90 4.22
CA ASN A 18 -5.91 25.26 3.93
C ASN A 18 -6.67 26.11 2.90
N ARG A 19 -6.64 25.72 1.62
CA ARG A 19 -7.57 26.26 0.63
C ARG A 19 -8.59 25.18 0.28
N VAL A 20 -9.38 24.79 1.27
CA VAL A 20 -10.69 24.19 0.99
C VAL A 20 -11.45 25.25 0.18
N PRO A 21 -11.82 24.98 -1.08
CA PRO A 21 -12.47 25.98 -1.91
C PRO A 21 -13.87 26.28 -1.36
N GLY A 22 -14.27 27.55 -1.31
CA GLY A 22 -15.43 28.07 -0.57
C GLY A 22 -16.83 27.54 -0.95
N ASN A 23 -16.93 26.61 -1.91
CA ASN A 23 -18.18 25.94 -2.31
C ASN A 23 -18.26 24.48 -1.80
N PHE A 24 -17.52 24.14 -0.75
CA PHE A 24 -17.48 22.80 -0.17
C PHE A 24 -18.41 22.70 1.05
N CYS A 25 -19.08 21.56 1.23
CA CYS A 25 -19.87 21.33 2.43
C CYS A 25 -18.97 21.44 3.69
N PRO A 26 -19.37 22.20 4.74
CA PRO A 26 -18.54 22.43 5.91
C PRO A 26 -18.23 21.13 6.68
N GLU A 27 -19.18 20.19 6.69
CA GLU A 27 -19.00 18.87 7.32
C GLU A 27 -17.92 18.06 6.58
N ALA A 28 -17.99 18.01 5.25
CA ALA A 28 -16.97 17.35 4.45
C ALA A 28 -15.62 18.06 4.56
N ALA A 29 -15.59 19.40 4.70
CA ALA A 29 -14.37 20.18 4.88
C ALA A 29 -13.66 19.81 6.18
N ALA A 30 -14.42 19.65 7.27
CA ALA A 30 -13.91 19.28 8.58
C ALA A 30 -13.19 17.91 8.54
N MET A 31 -13.72 16.95 7.79
CA MET A 31 -13.09 15.62 7.65
C MET A 31 -11.71 15.64 6.99
N VAL A 32 -11.42 16.67 6.19
CA VAL A 32 -10.17 16.79 5.42
C VAL A 32 -9.34 17.98 5.86
N ALA A 33 -9.68 18.62 6.98
CA ALA A 33 -9.01 19.85 7.44
C ALA A 33 -7.50 19.68 7.65
N GLU A 34 -7.06 18.48 8.05
CA GLU A 34 -5.66 18.14 8.31
C GLU A 34 -4.89 17.68 7.04
N GLN A 35 -5.55 17.60 5.88
CA GLN A 35 -5.00 16.97 4.68
C GLN A 35 -5.02 17.92 3.49
N THR A 36 -3.95 17.92 2.70
CA THR A 36 -3.88 18.75 1.48
C THR A 36 -4.62 18.08 0.34
N LEU A 37 -5.74 18.67 -0.07
CA LEU A 37 -6.52 18.17 -1.19
C LEU A 37 -5.90 18.61 -2.53
N PRO A 38 -5.62 17.68 -3.45
CA PRO A 38 -5.31 18.04 -4.83
C PRO A 38 -6.47 18.84 -5.43
N ALA A 39 -6.16 19.90 -6.19
CA ALA A 39 -7.18 20.73 -6.84
C ALA A 39 -8.18 19.92 -7.68
N ARG A 40 -7.70 18.86 -8.36
CA ARG A 40 -8.54 17.93 -9.12
C ARG A 40 -9.54 17.16 -8.25
N THR A 41 -9.14 16.80 -7.04
CA THR A 41 -10.01 16.12 -6.06
C THR A 41 -11.13 17.06 -5.61
N ALA A 42 -10.77 18.29 -5.23
CA ALA A 42 -11.75 19.29 -4.80
C ALA A 42 -12.74 19.64 -5.91
N GLN A 43 -12.27 19.84 -7.15
CA GLN A 43 -13.12 20.07 -8.32
C GLN A 43 -14.09 18.92 -8.59
N ALA A 44 -13.67 17.66 -8.40
CA ALA A 44 -14.55 16.51 -8.62
C ALA A 44 -15.64 16.40 -7.55
N LEU A 45 -15.31 16.70 -6.29
CA LEU A 45 -16.26 16.63 -5.17
C LEU A 45 -17.28 17.78 -5.21
N GLN A 46 -16.88 18.98 -5.64
CA GLN A 46 -17.80 20.12 -5.81
C GLN A 46 -18.97 19.84 -6.77
N LYS A 47 -18.81 18.89 -7.68
CA LYS A 47 -19.82 18.48 -8.66
C LYS A 47 -20.87 17.52 -8.08
N MET A 48 -20.67 17.05 -6.84
CA MET A 48 -21.59 16.20 -6.10
C MET A 48 -22.47 17.03 -5.16
N SER A 49 -23.67 16.53 -4.84
CA SER A 49 -24.54 17.14 -3.83
C SER A 49 -23.87 17.15 -2.44
N PRO A 50 -24.23 18.08 -1.54
CA PRO A 50 -23.59 18.19 -0.22
C PRO A 50 -23.63 16.90 0.60
N ALA A 51 -24.78 16.19 0.61
CA ALA A 51 -24.91 14.89 1.27
C ALA A 51 -23.94 13.85 0.69
N ARG A 52 -23.79 13.83 -0.64
CA ARG A 52 -22.88 12.92 -1.33
C ARG A 52 -21.41 13.29 -1.13
N GLN A 53 -21.09 14.57 -0.97
CA GLN A 53 -19.72 15.01 -0.65
C GLN A 53 -19.26 14.40 0.67
N VAL A 54 -20.11 14.38 1.70
CA VAL A 54 -19.77 13.78 3.01
C VAL A 54 -19.52 12.27 2.87
N GLU A 55 -20.40 11.53 2.20
CA GLU A 55 -20.20 10.10 1.95
C GLU A 55 -18.93 9.79 1.14
N ALA A 56 -18.71 10.55 0.07
CA ALA A 56 -17.56 10.36 -0.81
C ALA A 56 -16.26 10.64 -0.05
N VAL A 57 -16.19 11.74 0.69
CA VAL A 57 -15.03 12.08 1.52
C VAL A 57 -14.81 11.04 2.61
N SER A 58 -15.85 10.60 3.32
CA SER A 58 -15.75 9.53 4.31
C SER A 58 -15.18 8.24 3.70
N THR A 59 -15.63 7.88 2.50
CA THR A 59 -15.09 6.74 1.76
C THR A 59 -13.62 6.96 1.40
N MET A 60 -13.25 8.13 0.89
CA MET A 60 -11.88 8.43 0.49
C MET A 60 -10.90 8.44 1.68
N VAL A 61 -11.32 8.97 2.83
CA VAL A 61 -10.54 8.96 4.07
C VAL A 61 -10.38 7.55 4.62
N ARG A 62 -11.44 6.74 4.65
CA ARG A 62 -11.37 5.32 5.05
C ARG A 62 -10.43 4.49 4.19
N GLN A 63 -10.30 4.85 2.91
CA GLN A 63 -9.42 4.17 1.96
C GLN A 63 -8.00 4.77 1.92
N ASP A 64 -7.71 5.78 2.76
CA ASP A 64 -6.49 6.60 2.73
C ASP A 64 -6.09 7.03 1.30
N ASN A 65 -7.09 7.37 0.48
CA ASN A 65 -6.92 7.64 -0.94
C ASN A 65 -7.65 8.92 -1.35
N LEU A 66 -6.98 10.05 -1.20
CA LEU A 66 -7.46 11.37 -1.62
C LEU A 66 -7.11 11.75 -3.07
N THR A 67 -6.81 10.76 -3.93
CA THR A 67 -6.40 11.03 -5.31
C THR A 67 -7.55 11.58 -6.16
N GLY A 68 -7.21 12.46 -7.11
CA GLY A 68 -8.20 13.06 -8.01
C GLY A 68 -8.87 12.04 -8.93
N ASP A 69 -8.18 10.96 -9.29
CA ASP A 69 -8.74 9.90 -10.13
C ASP A 69 -9.78 9.08 -9.37
N PHE A 70 -9.55 8.81 -8.08
CA PHE A 70 -10.54 8.14 -7.24
C PHE A 70 -11.77 9.03 -7.00
N ALA A 71 -11.57 10.34 -6.78
CA ALA A 71 -12.68 11.30 -6.68
C ALA A 71 -13.52 11.35 -7.96
N ARG A 72 -12.89 11.30 -9.14
CA ARG A 72 -13.58 11.23 -10.43
C ARG A 72 -14.29 9.90 -10.64
N ALA A 73 -13.71 8.79 -10.17
CA ALA A 73 -14.36 7.49 -10.20
C ALA A 73 -15.64 7.50 -9.35
N LEU A 74 -15.58 8.08 -8.15
CA LEU A 74 -16.74 8.28 -7.28
C LEU A 74 -17.77 9.22 -7.93
N LEU A 75 -17.35 10.33 -8.54
CA LEU A 75 -18.24 11.22 -9.25
C LEU A 75 -18.97 10.50 -10.38
N THR A 76 -18.23 9.70 -11.16
CA THR A 76 -18.78 8.91 -12.28
C THR A 76 -19.72 7.81 -11.80
N ALA A 77 -19.42 7.17 -10.67
CA ALA A 77 -20.28 6.15 -10.06
C ALA A 77 -21.54 6.74 -9.38
N THR A 78 -21.58 8.05 -9.16
CA THR A 78 -22.69 8.72 -8.44
C THR A 78 -23.88 8.93 -9.40
N PRO A 79 -25.13 8.63 -8.97
CA PRO A 79 -26.33 8.84 -9.80
C PRO A 79 -26.59 10.31 -10.08
N ALA A 80 -27.27 10.62 -11.19
CA ALA A 80 -27.53 12.00 -11.62
C ALA A 80 -28.31 12.84 -10.58
N SER A 81 -29.19 12.21 -9.79
CA SER A 81 -29.95 12.84 -8.70
C SER A 81 -29.08 13.42 -7.58
N MET A 82 -27.84 12.95 -7.45
CA MET A 82 -26.88 13.39 -6.43
C MET A 82 -25.72 14.21 -7.02
N ARG A 83 -25.88 14.74 -8.24
CA ARG A 83 -24.90 15.62 -8.89
C ARG A 83 -25.45 17.03 -9.03
N VAL A 84 -24.62 18.02 -8.70
CA VAL A 84 -24.95 19.45 -8.89
C VAL A 84 -24.81 19.83 -10.37
N ASP A 85 -23.92 19.15 -11.10
CA ASP A 85 -23.69 19.33 -12.54
C ASP A 85 -24.79 18.75 -13.44
N ALA A 86 -25.84 18.13 -12.89
CA ALA A 86 -26.87 17.44 -13.68
C ALA A 86 -27.56 18.37 -14.71
N ALA A 87 -27.61 19.68 -14.44
CA ALA A 87 -28.13 20.69 -15.36
C ALA A 87 -27.31 20.85 -16.66
N HIS A 88 -26.05 20.39 -16.71
CA HIS A 88 -25.14 20.60 -17.83
C HIS A 88 -25.01 19.39 -18.77
N GLY A 89 -25.94 18.42 -18.72
CA GLY A 89 -26.00 17.30 -19.67
C GLY A 89 -24.87 16.28 -19.57
N HIS A 90 -23.96 16.39 -18.60
CA HIS A 90 -22.85 15.45 -18.39
C HIS A 90 -23.29 14.18 -17.65
N VAL A 91 -24.11 13.36 -18.31
CA VAL A 91 -24.42 12.00 -17.85
C VAL A 91 -23.33 11.05 -18.32
N SER A 92 -22.69 10.37 -17.37
CA SER A 92 -21.68 9.37 -17.68
C SER A 92 -22.36 8.13 -18.27
N PRO A 93 -21.76 7.45 -19.28
CA PRO A 93 -22.34 6.25 -19.86
C PRO A 93 -22.63 5.20 -18.77
N PRO A 94 -23.79 4.52 -18.78
CA PRO A 94 -24.21 3.61 -17.69
C PRO A 94 -23.20 2.49 -17.45
N ASP A 95 -22.53 2.02 -18.50
CA ASP A 95 -21.45 1.04 -18.41
C ASP A 95 -20.23 1.54 -17.65
N CYS A 96 -19.89 2.82 -17.80
CA CYS A 96 -18.78 3.45 -17.09
C CYS A 96 -19.11 3.58 -15.60
N VAL A 97 -20.32 4.05 -15.28
CA VAL A 97 -20.86 4.13 -13.92
C VAL A 97 -20.78 2.77 -13.23
N ARG A 98 -21.29 1.72 -13.90
CA ARG A 98 -21.30 0.34 -13.39
C ARG A 98 -19.88 -0.22 -13.17
N ARG A 99 -18.97 -0.01 -14.13
CA ARG A 99 -17.58 -0.49 -14.01
C ARG A 99 -16.84 0.19 -12.85
N LEU A 100 -16.92 1.52 -12.77
CA LEU A 100 -16.22 2.27 -11.72
C LEU A 100 -16.85 2.03 -10.34
N GLY A 101 -18.17 1.92 -10.25
CA GLY A 101 -18.85 1.52 -9.01
C GLY A 101 -18.38 0.16 -8.52
N ARG A 102 -18.25 -0.84 -9.41
CA ARG A 102 -17.70 -2.16 -9.05
C ARG A 102 -16.25 -2.07 -8.58
N ILE A 103 -15.42 -1.24 -9.21
CA ILE A 103 -14.03 -1.05 -8.79
C ILE A 103 -13.97 -0.45 -7.39
N VAL A 104 -14.76 0.60 -7.12
CA VAL A 104 -14.83 1.23 -5.79
C VAL A 104 -15.25 0.20 -4.73
N GLN A 105 -16.29 -0.59 -4.99
CA GLN A 105 -16.74 -1.65 -4.07
C GLN A 105 -15.67 -2.70 -3.78
N ARG A 106 -14.94 -3.12 -4.81
CA ARG A 106 -13.83 -4.07 -4.66
C ARG A 106 -12.69 -3.47 -3.85
N LEU A 107 -12.33 -2.21 -4.11
CA LEU A 107 -11.30 -1.51 -3.33
C LEU A 107 -11.70 -1.43 -1.86
N THR A 108 -12.96 -1.08 -1.57
CA THR A 108 -13.45 -1.01 -0.19
C THR A 108 -13.42 -2.36 0.51
N ALA A 109 -13.81 -3.44 -0.16
CA ALA A 109 -13.74 -4.80 0.39
C ALA A 109 -12.28 -5.21 0.65
N LEU A 110 -11.38 -4.97 -0.32
CA LEU A 110 -9.96 -5.30 -0.17
C LEU A 110 -9.29 -4.55 0.98
N GLN A 111 -9.64 -3.29 1.21
CA GLN A 111 -9.11 -2.54 2.35
C GLN A 111 -9.62 -3.09 3.69
N GLN A 112 -10.88 -3.49 3.77
CA GLN A 112 -11.42 -4.14 4.97
C GLN A 112 -10.70 -5.46 5.26
N ASP A 113 -10.53 -6.30 4.24
CA ASP A 113 -9.80 -7.56 4.36
C ASP A 113 -8.34 -7.32 4.78
N ALA A 114 -7.68 -6.32 4.19
CA ALA A 114 -6.32 -5.94 4.56
C ALA A 114 -6.21 -5.49 6.02
N GLU A 115 -7.18 -4.72 6.53
CA GLU A 115 -7.21 -4.28 7.93
C GLU A 115 -7.44 -5.45 8.89
N CYS A 116 -8.37 -6.36 8.54
CA CYS A 116 -8.59 -7.59 9.30
C CYS A 116 -7.31 -8.44 9.36
N LEU A 117 -6.59 -8.60 8.24
CA LEU A 117 -5.33 -9.33 8.19
C LEU A 117 -4.23 -8.62 8.99
N ARG A 118 -4.14 -7.29 8.88
CA ARG A 118 -3.15 -6.47 9.59
C ARG A 118 -3.30 -6.57 11.10
N SER A 119 -4.53 -6.53 11.61
CA SER A 119 -4.80 -6.62 13.05
C SER A 119 -4.25 -7.89 13.71
N ARG A 120 -4.18 -9.00 12.95
CA ARG A 120 -3.66 -10.29 13.43
C ARG A 120 -2.24 -10.57 12.96
N HIS A 121 -1.69 -9.73 12.09
CA HIS A 121 -0.42 -9.98 11.42
C HIS A 121 0.73 -10.08 12.42
N ASP A 122 0.86 -9.11 13.33
CA ASP A 122 1.99 -9.05 14.26
C ASP A 122 1.99 -10.22 15.25
N GLY A 123 0.82 -10.57 15.79
CA GLY A 123 0.66 -11.73 16.67
C GLY A 123 0.91 -13.06 15.95
N ASN A 124 0.37 -13.22 14.74
CA ASN A 124 0.60 -14.42 13.94
C ASN A 124 2.06 -14.55 13.52
N LEU A 125 2.72 -13.45 13.17
CA LEU A 125 4.14 -13.46 12.81
C LEU A 125 5.00 -13.92 13.99
N LEU A 126 4.73 -13.43 15.20
CA LEU A 126 5.44 -13.87 16.40
C LEU A 126 5.22 -15.35 16.69
N LEU A 127 3.97 -15.82 16.65
CA LEU A 127 3.66 -17.23 16.89
C LEU A 127 4.27 -18.14 15.82
N LEU A 128 4.22 -17.75 14.55
CA LEU A 128 4.80 -18.52 13.44
C LEU A 128 6.33 -18.55 13.48
N THR A 129 6.99 -17.45 13.86
CA THR A 129 8.45 -17.43 14.00
C THR A 129 8.93 -18.30 15.16
N LEU A 130 8.20 -18.30 16.29
CA LEU A 130 8.44 -19.21 17.41
C LEU A 130 8.20 -20.67 17.01
N ALA A 131 7.07 -20.96 16.38
CA ALA A 131 6.72 -22.31 15.92
C ALA A 131 7.76 -22.85 14.93
N ALA A 132 8.19 -22.03 13.96
CA ALA A 132 9.26 -22.40 13.03
C ALA A 132 10.60 -22.63 13.75
N GLY A 133 10.92 -21.83 14.77
CA GLY A 133 12.10 -22.04 15.62
C GLY A 133 12.08 -23.38 16.35
N TRP A 134 10.94 -23.74 16.94
CA TRP A 134 10.77 -25.02 17.64
C TRP A 134 10.80 -26.21 16.67
N ALA A 135 10.11 -26.10 15.54
CA ALA A 135 10.14 -27.10 14.48
C ALA A 135 11.57 -27.33 13.98
N ARG A 136 12.35 -26.26 13.79
CA ARG A 136 13.78 -26.36 13.43
C ARG A 136 14.58 -27.09 14.50
N GLY A 137 14.28 -26.88 15.78
CA GLY A 137 14.87 -27.63 16.89
C GLY A 137 14.56 -29.14 16.81
N TRP A 138 13.30 -29.51 16.60
CA TRP A 138 12.87 -30.90 16.50
C TRP A 138 13.43 -31.64 15.29
N VAL A 139 13.50 -30.98 14.13
CA VAL A 139 14.06 -31.57 12.90
C VAL A 139 15.58 -31.72 13.00
N ARG A 140 16.28 -30.85 13.74
CA ARG A 140 17.73 -30.94 13.94
C ARG A 140 18.17 -31.99 14.97
N ASP A 141 17.32 -32.30 15.94
CA ASP A 141 17.62 -33.32 16.93
C ASP A 141 17.41 -34.71 16.34
N ALA A 142 18.50 -35.47 16.20
CA ALA A 142 18.49 -36.79 15.57
C ALA A 142 17.55 -37.79 16.28
N VAL A 143 17.39 -37.67 17.61
CA VAL A 143 16.53 -38.57 18.38
C VAL A 143 15.06 -38.28 18.10
N ILE A 144 14.69 -36.99 18.10
CA ILE A 144 13.32 -36.54 17.86
C ILE A 144 12.93 -36.79 16.39
N ALA A 145 13.82 -36.47 15.45
CA ALA A 145 13.60 -36.71 14.03
C ALA A 145 13.39 -38.20 13.72
N GLN A 146 14.24 -39.08 14.26
CA GLN A 146 14.10 -40.53 14.07
C GLN A 146 12.81 -41.07 14.70
N TRP A 147 12.43 -40.58 15.88
CA TRP A 147 11.17 -40.94 16.52
C TRP A 147 9.95 -40.49 15.70
N LEU A 148 9.99 -39.28 15.13
CA LEU A 148 8.93 -38.74 14.29
C LEU A 148 8.79 -39.54 12.99
N GLN A 149 9.90 -39.86 12.34
CA GLN A 149 9.92 -40.69 11.12
C GLN A 149 9.39 -42.10 11.39
N ALA A 150 9.71 -42.69 12.55
CA ALA A 150 9.27 -44.04 12.90
C ALA A 150 7.76 -44.14 13.23
N ARG A 151 7.16 -43.09 13.82
CA ARG A 151 5.74 -43.13 14.23
C ARG A 151 4.79 -42.39 13.30
N ARG A 152 5.22 -41.27 12.70
CA ARG A 152 4.38 -40.37 11.89
C ARG A 152 5.21 -39.67 10.79
N PRO A 153 5.58 -40.40 9.72
CA PRO A 153 6.39 -39.85 8.63
C PRO A 153 5.69 -38.69 7.90
N ASP A 154 4.35 -38.70 7.81
CA ASP A 154 3.57 -37.63 7.18
C ASP A 154 3.80 -36.27 7.87
N TYR A 155 3.86 -36.26 9.20
CA TYR A 155 4.11 -35.03 9.97
C TYR A 155 5.57 -34.62 9.91
N ALA A 156 6.51 -35.56 9.85
CA ALA A 156 7.93 -35.27 9.69
C ALA A 156 8.18 -34.54 8.36
N ALA A 157 7.60 -35.04 7.26
CA ALA A 157 7.73 -34.42 5.94
C ALA A 157 7.13 -33.00 5.89
N VAL A 158 6.00 -32.77 6.58
CA VAL A 158 5.39 -31.43 6.66
C VAL A 158 6.26 -30.48 7.48
N LEU A 159 6.79 -30.93 8.62
CA LEU A 159 7.67 -30.11 9.47
C LEU A 159 8.98 -29.75 8.76
N GLU A 160 9.59 -30.70 8.05
CA GLU A 160 10.80 -30.44 7.24
C GLU A 160 10.53 -29.38 6.17
N ARG A 161 9.42 -29.49 5.43
CA ARG A 161 9.02 -28.48 4.44
C ARG A 161 8.79 -27.11 5.07
N LEU A 162 8.08 -27.06 6.20
CA LEU A 162 7.82 -25.80 6.92
C LEU A 162 9.10 -25.14 7.40
N VAL A 163 10.07 -25.92 7.90
CA VAL A 163 11.38 -25.40 8.31
C VAL A 163 12.14 -24.87 7.10
N GLN A 164 12.11 -25.59 5.97
CA GLN A 164 12.78 -25.17 4.75
C GLN A 164 12.18 -23.87 4.17
N ASP A 165 10.85 -23.75 4.13
CA ASP A 165 10.16 -22.53 3.71
C ASP A 165 10.48 -21.35 4.64
N ALA A 166 10.54 -21.61 5.96
CA ALA A 166 10.93 -20.60 6.94
C ALA A 166 12.40 -20.17 6.79
N ASP A 167 13.31 -21.09 6.45
CA ASP A 167 14.72 -20.78 6.20
C ASP A 167 14.89 -19.92 4.93
N TYR A 168 14.13 -20.21 3.86
CA TYR A 168 14.12 -19.39 2.65
C TYR A 168 13.55 -17.99 2.86
N ALA A 169 12.64 -17.82 3.83
CA ALA A 169 12.14 -16.49 4.22
C ALA A 169 13.22 -15.65 4.93
N ILE A 170 14.16 -16.29 5.64
CA ILE A 170 15.27 -15.61 6.35
C ILE A 170 16.40 -15.25 5.37
N VAL A 171 16.73 -16.15 4.43
CA VAL A 171 17.75 -15.92 3.41
C VAL A 171 17.10 -16.13 2.04
N PRO A 172 16.75 -15.04 1.32
CA PRO A 172 16.08 -15.19 0.03
C PRO A 172 17.01 -15.92 -0.94
N GLY A 173 16.53 -17.04 -1.51
CA GLY A 173 17.30 -17.89 -2.42
C GLY A 173 17.81 -17.16 -3.69
N ARG A 174 17.24 -15.99 -4.00
CA ARG A 174 17.82 -14.99 -4.90
C ARG A 174 17.79 -13.65 -4.19
N ARG A 175 18.91 -12.91 -4.19
CA ARG A 175 18.89 -11.49 -3.77
C ARG A 175 17.85 -10.74 -4.60
N MET A 176 16.81 -10.25 -3.94
CA MET A 176 15.78 -9.44 -4.58
C MET A 176 16.43 -8.13 -5.01
N LYS A 177 16.60 -7.91 -6.31
CA LYS A 177 17.06 -6.62 -6.85
C LYS A 177 15.94 -5.61 -6.65
N ILE A 178 16.00 -4.87 -5.56
CA ILE A 178 15.06 -3.79 -5.34
C ILE A 178 15.39 -2.67 -6.33
N ALA A 179 14.39 -2.17 -7.06
CA ALA A 179 14.59 -1.20 -8.15
C ALA A 179 15.29 0.11 -7.72
N TYR A 180 15.43 0.36 -6.42
CA TYR A 180 16.11 1.51 -5.83
C TYR A 180 17.38 1.16 -5.04
N GLU A 181 17.91 -0.07 -5.12
CA GLU A 181 19.29 -0.32 -4.67
C GLU A 181 20.23 0.47 -5.58
N VAL A 182 20.64 1.65 -5.11
CA VAL A 182 21.77 2.38 -5.65
C VAL A 182 22.94 1.40 -5.65
N ALA A 183 23.45 1.08 -6.82
CA ALA A 183 24.63 0.26 -6.99
C ALA A 183 25.73 0.78 -6.03
N GLY A 184 25.94 0.06 -4.93
CA GLY A 184 26.92 0.37 -3.88
C GLY A 184 28.35 0.15 -4.34
N GLY A 185 28.71 0.66 -5.53
CA GLY A 185 30.02 0.54 -6.16
C GLY A 185 30.67 1.87 -6.52
N MET A 186 30.03 3.02 -6.31
CA MET A 186 30.59 4.32 -6.72
C MET A 186 31.13 5.21 -5.59
N VAL A 187 30.92 4.88 -4.31
CA VAL A 187 31.33 5.78 -3.21
C VAL A 187 32.69 5.42 -2.58
N ALA A 188 33.29 4.28 -2.90
CA ALA A 188 34.58 3.87 -2.33
C ALA A 188 35.83 4.29 -3.14
N ALA A 189 35.67 5.02 -4.26
CA ALA A 189 36.78 5.36 -5.16
C ALA A 189 37.29 6.82 -5.06
N ALA A 190 36.83 7.62 -4.07
CA ALA A 190 37.15 9.05 -4.00
C ALA A 190 38.19 9.45 -2.93
N HIS A 191 38.74 8.52 -2.14
CA HIS A 191 39.76 8.85 -1.13
C HIS A 191 40.95 7.89 -1.15
N ARG A 192 41.77 7.92 -2.22
CA ARG A 192 43.17 7.48 -2.12
C ARG A 192 44.08 8.21 -3.13
N SER A 193 45.10 8.86 -2.56
CA SER A 193 46.36 9.29 -3.17
C SER A 193 46.42 10.66 -3.87
N LYS A 194 46.74 11.70 -3.09
CA LYS A 194 47.78 12.68 -3.50
C LYS A 194 48.94 12.58 -2.51
N GLY A 195 49.69 11.47 -2.63
CA GLY A 195 50.95 11.23 -1.94
C GLY A 195 52.14 11.59 -2.83
N ARG A 196 52.72 12.75 -2.55
CA ARG A 196 53.99 13.32 -3.02
C ARG A 196 55.09 12.26 -3.22
N LYS A 197 55.62 12.10 -4.45
CA LYS A 197 56.93 11.45 -4.68
C LYS A 197 57.95 12.52 -5.09
N LYS A 198 58.85 12.84 -4.16
CA LYS A 198 60.19 13.35 -4.44
C LYS A 198 61.07 12.18 -4.91
N ARG A 199 61.94 12.43 -5.89
CA ARG A 199 63.24 11.77 -6.13
C ARG A 199 64.01 12.72 -7.05
N CYS A 200 65.01 13.42 -6.54
CA CYS A 200 66.43 13.05 -6.63
C CYS A 200 66.94 13.10 -8.07
N LEU A 201 67.51 14.24 -8.46
CA LEU A 201 68.96 14.44 -8.58
C LEU A 201 69.26 15.86 -8.05
#